data_AF-A0A8T5RFI9-F1
#
_entry.id   AF-A0A8T5RFI9-F1
#
_cell.length_a   1.000
_cell.length_b   1.000
_cell.length_c   1.000
_cell.angle_alpha   90.00
_cell.angle_beta   90.00
_cell.angle_gamma   90.00
#
_symmetry.space_group_name_H-M   'P 1'
#
loop_
_entity.id
_entity.type
_entity.pdbx_description
1 polymer ?
#
loop_
_entity_poly.entity_id
_entity_poly.type
_entity_poly.pdbx_seq_one_letter_code
_entity_poly.pdbx_strand_id
1 'polypeptide(L)'
;VECSKMYKAAAYFSTACTRQENRGTTLSAGNLELNSEESRILAQSLAATREEQKQNLAMASNLYAGLSALTKRLYFLKRYDKVKEKQLKAQYNYDIGKACHLKAKLLINMSDDGENKEIIEDIQKKANYYFFKAEETWEYMLENLKELSSNEKENIQINLSIVNEHIIENDVEIIKDNEAMKFQDPEPLIIVPENLAPFLPRTTNYLTQYKPKDLNFYAYRRYKDLLSEISVDYSKMEELQNRKAGIGRTLKQLRVLYDNNDVDISEFTHLFEKYSTKIVTIENAIEKLKNPEKKSIINKQQIEETKSKKNTDKIIIV
;
A
#
# COMPACT_ATOMS: atom_id res chain seq x y z
N VAL A 1 -3.47 21.29 16.95
CA VAL A 1 -4.82 21.86 16.67
C VAL A 1 -4.98 22.18 15.17
N GLU A 2 -3.98 22.75 14.52
CA GLU A 2 -4.03 23.17 13.11
C GLU A 2 -4.18 22.01 12.12
N CYS A 3 -3.39 20.94 12.26
CA CYS A 3 -3.52 19.71 11.44
C CYS A 3 -4.96 19.15 11.43
N SER A 4 -5.64 19.15 12.58
CA SER A 4 -7.05 18.70 12.68
C SER A 4 -8.02 19.64 11.93
N LYS A 5 -7.78 20.96 11.96
CA LYS A 5 -8.58 21.93 11.20
C LYS A 5 -8.42 21.70 9.69
N MET A 6 -7.19 21.42 9.24
CA MET A 6 -6.90 21.18 7.82
C MET A 6 -7.50 19.86 7.31
N TYR A 7 -7.45 18.78 8.11
CA TYR A 7 -8.16 17.56 7.75
C TYR A 7 -9.69 17.77 7.68
N LYS A 8 -10.28 18.56 8.60
CA LYS A 8 -11.72 18.90 8.54
C LYS A 8 -12.05 19.69 7.27
N ALA A 9 -11.20 20.63 6.87
CA ALA A 9 -11.37 21.35 5.61
C ALA A 9 -11.31 20.40 4.40
N ALA A 10 -10.35 19.48 4.37
CA ALA A 10 -10.27 18.47 3.31
C ALA A 10 -11.53 17.61 3.22
N ALA A 11 -12.06 17.17 4.36
CA ALA A 11 -13.29 16.38 4.44
C ALA A 11 -14.53 17.17 3.98
N TYR A 12 -14.59 18.46 4.32
CA TYR A 12 -15.64 19.36 3.85
C TYR A 12 -15.62 19.46 2.32
N PHE A 13 -14.46 19.75 1.72
CA PHE A 13 -14.31 19.83 0.27
C PHE A 13 -14.63 18.51 -0.43
N SER A 14 -14.18 17.39 0.14
CA SER A 14 -14.52 16.05 -0.33
C SER A 14 -16.03 15.78 -0.35
N THR A 15 -16.73 16.18 0.71
CA THR A 15 -18.19 16.03 0.82
C THR A 15 -18.92 16.93 -0.17
N ALA A 16 -18.49 18.19 -0.27
CA ALA A 16 -19.06 19.16 -1.19
C ALA A 16 -18.88 18.75 -2.66
N CYS A 17 -17.79 18.03 -3.00
CA CYS A 17 -17.57 17.48 -4.34
C CYS A 17 -18.64 16.43 -4.72
N THR A 18 -19.10 15.63 -3.76
CA THR A 18 -20.05 14.52 -4.01
C THR A 18 -21.51 14.90 -3.86
N ARG A 19 -21.83 15.93 -3.06
CA ARG A 19 -23.20 16.36 -2.75
C ARG A 19 -23.43 17.82 -3.13
N GLN A 20 -23.43 18.11 -4.43
CA GLN A 20 -23.64 19.45 -4.98
C GLN A 20 -25.12 19.87 -5.09
N GLU A 21 -26.05 19.07 -4.56
CA GLU A 21 -27.50 19.27 -4.71
C GLU A 21 -28.04 20.55 -4.02
N ASN A 22 -27.24 21.19 -3.14
CA ASN A 22 -27.65 22.38 -2.39
C ASN A 22 -27.11 23.68 -3.02
N ARG A 23 -28.04 24.56 -3.43
CA ARG A 23 -27.85 25.80 -4.20
C ARG A 23 -26.87 26.82 -3.59
N GLY A 24 -26.08 27.46 -4.47
CA GLY A 24 -25.27 28.64 -4.20
C GLY A 24 -23.90 28.51 -4.89
N THR A 25 -23.76 29.07 -6.10
CA THR A 25 -22.56 29.01 -6.99
C THR A 25 -21.82 27.67 -7.00
N THR A 26 -22.04 26.88 -8.05
CA THR A 26 -21.32 25.63 -8.35
C THR A 26 -19.80 25.82 -8.32
N LEU A 27 -19.17 25.57 -7.17
CA LEU A 27 -17.75 25.24 -7.14
C LEU A 27 -17.59 23.98 -7.99
N SER A 28 -16.77 24.03 -9.02
CA SER A 28 -16.59 22.86 -9.89
C SER A 28 -16.12 21.68 -9.05
N ALA A 29 -16.72 20.50 -9.25
CA ALA A 29 -16.36 19.30 -8.49
C ALA A 29 -14.84 19.03 -8.55
N GLY A 30 -14.21 19.30 -9.70
CA GLY A 30 -12.76 19.24 -9.86
C GLY A 30 -11.98 20.21 -8.96
N ASN A 31 -12.43 21.46 -8.77
CA ASN A 31 -11.77 22.41 -7.87
C ASN A 31 -11.94 22.01 -6.40
N LEU A 32 -13.07 21.42 -6.04
CA LEU A 32 -13.28 20.90 -4.68
C LEU A 32 -12.40 19.68 -4.41
N GLU A 33 -12.23 18.78 -5.37
CA GLU A 33 -11.32 17.64 -5.25
C GLU A 33 -9.86 18.11 -5.11
N LEU A 34 -9.46 19.12 -5.89
CA LEU A 34 -8.15 19.78 -5.78
C LEU A 34 -7.92 20.41 -4.40
N ASN A 35 -8.85 21.26 -3.95
CA ASN A 35 -8.74 21.92 -2.65
C ASN A 35 -8.72 20.91 -1.50
N SER A 36 -9.44 19.79 -1.64
CA SER A 36 -9.38 18.68 -0.70
C SER A 36 -7.97 18.10 -0.62
N GLU A 37 -7.35 17.78 -1.75
CA GLU A 37 -6.03 17.15 -1.78
C GLU A 37 -4.93 18.13 -1.30
N GLU A 38 -5.00 19.42 -1.68
CA GLU A 38 -4.12 20.47 -1.16
C GLU A 38 -4.23 20.61 0.37
N SER A 39 -5.47 20.57 0.90
CA SER A 39 -5.70 20.60 2.34
C SER A 39 -5.13 19.35 3.05
N ARG A 40 -5.15 18.18 2.40
CA ARG A 40 -4.53 16.95 2.92
C ARG A 40 -3.02 17.03 2.92
N ILE A 41 -2.41 17.56 1.86
CA ILE A 41 -0.96 17.79 1.78
C ILE A 41 -0.51 18.67 2.94
N LEU A 42 -1.20 19.80 3.18
CA LEU A 42 -0.89 20.68 4.31
C LEU A 42 -1.10 20.01 5.67
N ALA A 43 -2.19 19.25 5.83
CA ALA A 43 -2.44 18.53 7.08
C ALA A 43 -1.35 17.48 7.35
N GLN A 44 -0.94 16.76 6.31
CA GLN A 44 0.05 15.69 6.36
C GLN A 44 1.47 16.21 6.55
N SER A 45 1.83 17.35 5.94
CA SER A 45 3.13 17.99 6.20
C SER A 45 3.28 18.37 7.67
N LEU A 46 2.25 19.00 8.26
CA LEU A 46 2.23 19.32 9.69
C LEU A 46 2.31 18.07 10.58
N ALA A 47 1.68 16.97 10.17
CA ALA A 47 1.75 15.70 10.89
C ALA A 47 3.16 15.08 10.81
N ALA A 48 3.75 15.06 9.61
CA ALA A 48 5.09 14.52 9.37
C ALA A 48 6.15 15.29 10.18
N THR A 49 6.13 16.63 10.12
CA THR A 49 7.05 17.48 10.89
C THR A 49 6.88 17.26 12.39
N ARG A 50 5.65 17.08 12.88
CA ARG A 50 5.41 16.80 14.30
C ARG A 50 5.98 15.46 14.73
N GLU A 51 5.87 14.42 13.91
CA GLU A 51 6.44 13.11 14.23
C GLU A 51 7.97 13.12 14.13
N GLU A 52 8.54 13.87 13.18
CA GLU A 52 9.98 14.12 13.08
C GLU A 52 10.51 14.82 14.34
N GLN A 53 9.84 15.88 14.81
CA GLN A 53 10.21 16.59 16.04
C GLN A 53 10.15 15.70 17.29
N LYS A 54 9.24 14.72 17.32
CA LYS A 54 9.15 13.72 18.39
C LYS A 54 10.18 12.59 18.27
N GLN A 55 11.06 12.62 17.27
CA GLN A 55 12.01 11.55 16.94
C GLN A 55 11.34 10.21 16.58
N ASN A 56 10.08 10.24 16.12
CA ASN A 56 9.40 9.06 15.60
C ASN A 56 9.74 8.90 14.11
N LEU A 57 11.00 8.56 13.82
CA LEU A 57 11.56 8.56 12.48
C LEU A 57 10.86 7.58 11.53
N ALA A 58 10.40 6.42 12.04
CA ALA A 58 9.65 5.45 11.27
C ALA A 58 8.32 6.03 10.74
N MET A 59 7.54 6.63 11.64
CA MET A 59 6.27 7.25 11.28
C MET A 59 6.50 8.46 10.37
N ALA A 60 7.46 9.32 10.70
CA ALA A 60 7.81 10.48 9.89
C ALA A 60 8.19 10.07 8.45
N SER A 61 9.05 9.06 8.29
CA SER A 61 9.44 8.52 6.98
C SER A 61 8.24 8.10 6.15
N ASN A 62 7.35 7.28 6.71
CA ASN A 62 6.15 6.81 6.00
C ASN A 62 5.19 7.96 5.66
N LEU A 63 5.08 8.98 6.53
CA LEU A 63 4.26 10.17 6.28
C LEU A 63 4.83 11.07 5.19
N TYR A 64 6.15 11.25 5.11
CA TYR A 64 6.78 11.97 3.99
C TYR A 64 6.64 11.20 2.67
N ALA A 65 6.72 9.86 2.69
CA ALA A 65 6.43 9.05 1.50
C ALA A 65 4.96 9.20 1.05
N GLY A 66 4.03 9.26 2.00
CA GLY A 66 2.64 9.58 1.71
C GLY A 66 2.43 11.01 1.19
N LEU A 67 3.19 11.99 1.69
CA LEU A 67 3.17 13.38 1.22
C LEU A 67 3.62 13.46 -0.24
N SER A 68 4.72 12.78 -0.59
CA SER A 68 5.18 12.64 -1.97
C SER A 68 4.09 12.06 -2.87
N ALA A 69 3.40 11.00 -2.43
CA ALA A 69 2.31 10.39 -3.19
C ALA A 69 1.14 11.36 -3.43
N LEU A 70 0.75 12.15 -2.43
CA LEU A 70 -0.31 13.18 -2.55
C LEU A 70 0.13 14.30 -3.51
N THR A 71 1.33 14.85 -3.35
CA THR A 71 1.88 15.90 -4.22
C THR A 71 2.02 15.42 -5.66
N LYS A 72 2.43 14.17 -5.85
CA LYS A 72 2.53 13.52 -7.17
C LYS A 72 1.16 13.41 -7.87
N ARG A 73 0.08 13.16 -7.12
CA ARG A 73 -1.29 13.18 -7.68
C ARG A 73 -1.63 14.55 -8.22
N LEU A 74 -1.34 15.62 -7.48
CA LEU A 74 -1.55 16.99 -7.95
C LEU A 74 -0.73 17.28 -9.22
N TYR A 75 0.56 16.94 -9.21
CA TYR A 75 1.45 17.15 -10.36
C TYR A 75 0.88 16.58 -11.68
N PHE A 76 0.35 15.36 -11.64
CA PHE A 76 -0.15 14.69 -12.85
C PHE A 76 -1.47 15.23 -13.40
N LEU A 77 -2.12 16.17 -12.72
CA LEU A 77 -3.35 16.79 -13.20
C LEU A 77 -3.13 17.73 -14.39
N LYS A 78 -1.91 18.25 -14.57
CA LYS A 78 -1.52 19.13 -15.70
C LYS A 78 -2.45 20.34 -15.91
N ARG A 79 -3.07 20.83 -14.84
CA ARG A 79 -3.93 22.03 -14.84
C ARG A 79 -3.21 23.29 -14.37
N TYR A 80 -1.99 23.13 -13.88
CA TYR A 80 -1.21 24.19 -13.27
C TYR A 80 -0.39 24.95 -14.30
N ASP A 81 -0.02 26.19 -13.96
CA ASP A 81 0.99 26.93 -14.71
C ASP A 81 2.36 26.23 -14.60
N LYS A 82 3.32 26.66 -15.43
CA LYS A 82 4.65 26.06 -15.48
C LYS A 82 5.40 26.21 -14.15
N VAL A 83 5.17 27.29 -13.40
CA VAL A 83 5.85 27.56 -12.13
C VAL A 83 5.39 26.54 -11.09
N LYS A 84 4.08 26.44 -10.87
CA LYS A 84 3.45 25.52 -9.92
C LYS A 84 3.68 24.07 -10.30
N GLU A 85 3.67 23.73 -11.60
CA GLU A 85 4.04 22.41 -12.08
C GLU A 85 5.47 22.02 -11.63
N LYS A 86 6.43 22.94 -11.76
CA LYS A 86 7.83 22.70 -11.34
C LYS A 86 7.98 22.67 -9.82
N GLN A 87 7.25 23.52 -9.09
CA GLN A 87 7.20 23.47 -7.62
C GLN A 87 6.70 22.11 -7.13
N LEU A 88 5.58 21.62 -7.67
CA LEU A 88 5.04 20.31 -7.32
C LEU A 88 6.02 19.20 -7.68
N LYS A 89 6.72 19.32 -8.82
CA LYS A 89 7.74 18.35 -9.25
C LYS A 89 8.92 18.26 -8.27
N ALA A 90 9.46 19.41 -7.88
CA ALA A 90 10.54 19.47 -6.91
C ALA A 90 10.08 18.95 -5.55
N GLN A 91 8.88 19.35 -5.10
CA GLN A 91 8.34 18.98 -3.80
C GLN A 91 8.15 17.47 -3.66
N TYR A 92 7.51 16.77 -4.63
CA TYR A 92 7.31 15.33 -4.46
C TYR A 92 8.63 14.55 -4.47
N ASN A 93 9.66 15.03 -5.19
CA ASN A 93 11.00 14.44 -5.17
C ASN A 93 11.68 14.68 -3.81
N TYR A 94 11.60 15.90 -3.30
CA TYR A 94 12.12 16.23 -1.97
C TYR A 94 11.47 15.38 -0.87
N ASP A 95 10.14 15.26 -0.88
CA ASP A 95 9.38 14.52 0.13
C ASP A 95 9.79 13.04 0.18
N ILE A 96 10.00 12.40 -0.98
CA ILE A 96 10.45 11.00 -1.02
C ILE A 96 11.94 10.88 -0.65
N GLY A 97 12.79 11.85 -1.02
CA GLY A 97 14.17 11.92 -0.57
C GLY A 97 14.26 12.03 0.95
N LYS A 98 13.44 12.90 1.56
CA LYS A 98 13.31 13.05 3.01
C LYS A 98 12.83 11.77 3.68
N ALA A 99 11.85 11.08 3.08
CA ALA A 99 11.39 9.79 3.58
C ALA A 99 12.52 8.75 3.61
N CYS A 100 13.30 8.62 2.53
CA CYS A 100 14.46 7.72 2.47
C CYS A 100 15.51 8.12 3.52
N HIS A 101 15.85 9.40 3.61
CA HIS A 101 16.82 9.93 4.56
C HIS A 101 16.44 9.62 6.02
N LEU A 102 15.17 9.82 6.39
CA LEU A 102 14.69 9.49 7.74
C LEU A 102 14.68 7.98 8.00
N LYS A 103 14.40 7.15 6.98
CA LYS A 103 14.48 5.69 7.09
C LYS A 103 15.92 5.24 7.30
N ALA A 104 16.88 5.84 6.61
CA ALA A 104 18.30 5.59 6.83
C ALA A 104 18.71 5.98 8.26
N LYS A 105 18.36 7.19 8.72
CA LYS A 105 18.61 7.64 10.11
C LYS A 105 18.02 6.69 11.14
N LEU A 106 16.81 6.20 10.93
CA LEU A 106 16.19 5.19 11.79
C LEU A 106 17.01 3.90 11.84
N LEU A 107 17.43 3.38 10.68
CA LEU A 107 18.21 2.15 10.60
C LEU A 107 19.59 2.31 11.25
N ILE A 108 20.24 3.46 11.08
CA ILE A 108 21.49 3.80 11.76
C ILE A 108 21.29 3.74 13.28
N ASN A 109 20.21 4.36 13.79
CA ASN A 109 19.93 4.37 15.23
C ASN A 109 19.56 3.00 15.82
N MET A 110 19.11 2.05 14.99
CA MET A 110 18.73 0.70 15.42
C MET A 110 19.82 -0.35 15.19
N SER A 111 20.90 -0.01 14.48
CA SER A 111 21.96 -0.96 14.14
C SER A 111 23.10 -0.84 15.15
N ASP A 112 23.23 -1.83 16.05
CA ASP A 112 24.31 -1.87 17.06
C ASP A 112 25.64 -2.38 16.48
N ASP A 113 25.62 -3.14 15.37
CA ASP A 113 26.81 -3.68 14.69
C ASP A 113 26.56 -3.73 13.17
N GLY A 114 27.62 -3.62 12.35
CA GLY A 114 27.61 -3.30 10.91
C GLY A 114 26.84 -4.21 9.92
N GLU A 115 25.92 -5.06 10.38
CA GLU A 115 25.11 -5.98 9.56
C GLU A 115 24.23 -5.27 8.53
N ASN A 116 23.76 -4.05 8.81
CA ASN A 116 22.87 -3.30 7.91
C ASN A 116 23.57 -2.22 7.07
N LYS A 117 24.91 -2.16 7.08
CA LYS A 117 25.65 -1.03 6.49
C LYS A 117 25.36 -0.84 5.00
N GLU A 118 25.29 -1.94 4.23
CA GLU A 118 24.98 -1.91 2.79
C GLU A 118 23.56 -1.40 2.52
N ILE A 119 22.57 -1.86 3.30
CA ILE A 119 21.17 -1.43 3.18
C ILE A 119 21.02 0.06 3.53
N ILE A 120 21.72 0.51 4.56
CA ILE A 120 21.73 1.92 4.98
C ILE A 120 22.31 2.78 3.85
N GLU A 121 23.46 2.38 3.31
CA GLU A 121 24.13 3.07 2.21
C GLU A 121 23.23 3.13 0.96
N ASP A 122 22.56 2.03 0.60
CA ASP A 122 21.61 1.98 -0.51
C ASP A 122 20.44 2.96 -0.34
N ILE A 123 19.87 3.04 0.87
CA ILE A 123 18.77 3.97 1.18
C ILE A 123 19.27 5.42 1.17
N GLN A 124 20.48 5.70 1.66
CA GLN A 124 21.10 7.02 1.60
C GLN A 124 21.38 7.44 0.14
N LYS A 125 21.92 6.54 -0.68
CA LYS A 125 22.14 6.78 -2.12
C LYS A 125 20.82 7.11 -2.81
N LYS A 126 19.74 6.41 -2.44
CA LYS A 126 18.40 6.67 -2.95
C LYS A 126 17.84 8.02 -2.47
N ALA A 127 18.12 8.42 -1.23
CA ALA A 127 17.74 9.74 -0.73
C ALA A 127 18.43 10.85 -1.55
N ASN A 128 19.74 10.74 -1.75
CA ASN A 128 20.52 11.68 -2.56
C ASN A 128 20.00 11.76 -4.00
N TYR A 129 19.74 10.62 -4.64
CA TYR A 129 19.13 10.58 -5.96
C TYR A 129 17.87 11.44 -6.08
N TYR A 130 16.98 11.39 -5.09
CA TYR A 130 15.76 12.20 -5.10
C TYR A 130 16.01 13.67 -4.75
N PHE A 131 16.95 13.95 -3.84
CA PHE A 131 17.36 15.31 -3.51
C PHE A 131 17.97 16.04 -4.71
N PHE A 132 18.87 15.39 -5.46
CA PHE A 132 19.41 15.95 -6.71
C PHE A 132 18.32 16.26 -7.74
N LYS A 133 17.32 15.38 -7.89
CA LYS A 133 16.17 15.68 -8.78
C LYS A 133 15.35 16.88 -8.34
N ALA A 134 15.27 17.12 -7.04
CA ALA A 134 14.60 18.30 -6.49
C ALA A 134 15.45 19.56 -6.70
N GLU A 135 16.74 19.49 -6.37
CA GLU A 135 17.76 20.54 -6.58
C GLU A 135 17.79 21.00 -8.04
N GLU A 136 18.03 20.09 -8.99
CA GLU A 136 18.04 20.39 -10.43
C GLU A 136 16.76 21.09 -10.90
N THR A 137 15.61 20.72 -10.31
CA THR A 137 14.33 21.33 -10.66
C THR A 137 14.23 22.76 -10.12
N TRP A 138 14.70 23.01 -8.90
CA TRP A 138 14.70 24.33 -8.28
C TRP A 138 15.73 25.27 -8.90
N GLU A 139 16.93 24.80 -9.22
CA GLU A 139 17.94 25.56 -9.96
C GLU A 139 17.41 25.95 -11.34
N TYR A 140 16.83 24.99 -12.06
CA TYR A 140 16.17 25.26 -13.34
C TYR A 140 15.12 26.35 -13.22
N MET A 141 14.33 26.36 -12.13
CA MET A 141 13.34 27.40 -11.90
C MET A 141 13.98 28.78 -11.74
N LEU A 142 15.05 28.92 -10.94
CA LEU A 142 15.73 30.20 -10.72
C LEU A 142 16.35 30.76 -12.00
N GLU A 143 16.96 29.90 -12.82
CA GLU A 143 17.64 30.32 -14.04
C GLU A 143 16.68 30.63 -15.19
N ASN A 144 15.62 29.83 -15.34
CA ASN A 144 14.80 29.83 -16.56
C ASN A 144 13.42 30.49 -16.39
N LEU A 145 12.92 30.65 -15.16
CA LEU A 145 11.60 31.25 -14.92
C LEU A 145 11.74 32.72 -14.48
N LYS A 146 11.64 33.63 -15.45
CA LYS A 146 11.73 35.08 -15.22
C LYS A 146 10.53 35.66 -14.45
N GLU A 147 9.41 34.94 -14.43
CA GLU A 147 8.14 35.36 -13.83
C GLU A 147 8.08 35.17 -12.31
N LEU A 148 9.11 34.57 -11.69
CA LEU A 148 9.15 34.33 -10.24
C LEU A 148 9.15 35.66 -9.46
N SER A 149 8.24 35.76 -8.49
CA SER A 149 8.23 36.85 -7.51
C SER A 149 9.46 36.82 -6.60
N SER A 150 9.77 37.95 -5.94
CA SER A 150 10.88 38.02 -4.99
C SER A 150 10.75 36.99 -3.87
N ASN A 151 9.55 36.82 -3.33
CA ASN A 151 9.24 35.84 -2.29
C ASN A 151 9.42 34.40 -2.81
N GLU A 152 9.01 34.08 -4.03
CA GLU A 152 9.23 32.73 -4.58
C GLU A 152 10.71 32.41 -4.78
N LYS A 153 11.50 33.40 -5.22
CA LYS A 153 12.96 33.22 -5.35
C LYS A 153 13.62 32.96 -4.01
N GLU A 154 13.24 33.72 -2.98
CA GLU A 154 13.73 33.53 -1.61
C GLU A 154 13.36 32.13 -1.08
N ASN A 155 12.10 31.70 -1.27
CA ASN A 155 11.68 30.36 -0.86
C ASN A 155 12.44 29.24 -1.60
N ILE A 156 12.71 29.41 -2.90
CA ILE A 156 13.50 28.43 -3.65
C ILE A 156 14.95 28.38 -3.14
N GLN A 157 15.54 29.53 -2.81
CA GLN A 157 16.89 29.58 -2.23
C GLN A 157 16.95 28.89 -0.86
N ILE A 158 15.95 29.10 -0.01
CA ILE A 158 15.82 28.40 1.28
C ILE A 158 15.68 26.88 1.07
N ASN A 159 14.86 26.46 0.09
CA ASN A 159 14.72 25.04 -0.21
C ASN A 159 16.04 24.43 -0.68
N LEU A 160 16.78 25.11 -1.55
CA LEU A 160 18.10 24.68 -2.02
C LEU A 160 19.08 24.54 -0.85
N SER A 161 19.12 25.49 0.09
CA SER A 161 20.01 25.37 1.25
C SER A 161 19.68 24.14 2.12
N ILE A 162 18.39 23.89 2.37
CA ILE A 162 17.94 22.71 3.15
C ILE A 162 18.32 21.40 2.44
N VAL A 163 18.15 21.35 1.13
CA VAL A 163 18.45 20.14 0.34
C VAL A 163 19.94 19.87 0.33
N ASN A 164 20.75 20.91 0.20
CA ASN A 164 22.21 20.78 0.18
C ASN A 164 22.74 20.31 1.52
N GLU A 165 22.16 20.80 2.63
CA GLU A 165 22.45 20.26 3.97
C GLU A 165 22.15 18.75 4.04
N HIS A 166 20.99 18.31 3.53
CA HIS A 166 20.63 16.88 3.54
C HIS A 166 21.50 16.01 2.63
N ILE A 167 21.94 16.54 1.48
CA ILE A 167 22.88 15.84 0.58
C ILE A 167 24.24 15.65 1.27
N ILE A 168 24.74 16.71 1.93
CA ILE A 168 26.00 16.68 2.69
C ILE A 168 25.91 15.68 3.86
N GLU A 169 24.78 15.66 4.59
CA GLU A 169 24.57 14.73 5.72
C GLU A 169 24.61 13.25 5.33
N ASN A 170 24.20 12.89 4.11
CA ASN A 170 24.15 11.49 3.68
C ASN A 170 25.52 10.93 3.26
N ASP A 171 26.50 11.79 2.90
CA ASP A 171 27.88 11.45 2.49
C ASP A 171 28.02 10.15 1.66
N VAL A 172 27.27 10.05 0.56
CA VAL A 172 27.27 8.90 -0.35
C VAL A 172 27.26 9.32 -1.82
N GLU A 173 27.77 8.44 -2.66
CA GLU A 173 27.82 8.64 -4.11
C GLU A 173 26.44 8.80 -4.76
N ILE A 174 26.41 9.57 -5.84
CA ILE A 174 25.21 9.79 -6.65
C ILE A 174 25.01 8.60 -7.58
N ILE A 175 23.85 7.96 -7.48
CA ILE A 175 23.47 6.83 -8.33
C ILE A 175 22.62 7.27 -9.53
N LYS A 176 22.65 6.46 -10.59
CA LYS A 176 21.86 6.71 -11.81
C LYS A 176 20.43 6.16 -11.69
N ASP A 177 19.51 6.65 -12.53
CA ASP A 177 18.10 6.21 -12.58
C ASP A 177 17.93 4.68 -12.54
N ASN A 178 18.70 3.93 -13.32
CA ASN A 178 18.61 2.46 -13.39
C ASN A 178 18.97 1.75 -12.08
N GLU A 179 19.86 2.34 -11.28
CA GLU A 179 20.27 1.80 -9.99
C GLU A 179 19.25 2.19 -8.92
N ALA A 180 18.79 3.44 -8.93
CA ALA A 180 17.78 3.93 -7.99
C ALA A 180 16.47 3.12 -8.04
N MET A 181 16.07 2.65 -9.24
CA MET A 181 14.86 1.85 -9.42
C MET A 181 14.95 0.41 -8.85
N LYS A 182 16.16 -0.08 -8.54
CA LYS A 182 16.33 -1.41 -7.92
C LYS A 182 15.95 -1.41 -6.45
N PHE A 183 16.14 -0.26 -5.78
CA PHE A 183 15.82 -0.10 -4.38
C PHE A 183 14.32 0.17 -4.21
N GLN A 184 13.72 -0.31 -3.11
CA GLN A 184 12.32 -0.04 -2.79
C GLN A 184 12.17 1.32 -2.11
N ASP A 185 11.10 2.06 -2.43
CA ASP A 185 10.77 3.31 -1.72
C ASP A 185 10.18 2.99 -0.34
N PRO A 186 10.27 3.89 0.66
CA PRO A 186 9.52 3.77 1.90
C PRO A 186 8.01 3.64 1.63
N GLU A 187 7.32 2.88 2.48
CA GLU A 187 5.89 2.63 2.29
C GLU A 187 5.09 3.91 2.56
N PRO A 188 4.26 4.38 1.61
CA PRO A 188 3.51 5.61 1.77
C PRO A 188 2.36 5.41 2.77
N LEU A 189 2.33 6.22 3.82
CA LEU A 189 1.21 6.30 4.75
C LEU A 189 0.47 7.63 4.58
N ILE A 190 -0.82 7.58 4.28
CA ILE A 190 -1.68 8.76 4.22
C ILE A 190 -2.65 8.71 5.41
N ILE A 191 -2.55 9.67 6.32
CA ILE A 191 -3.44 9.73 7.49
C ILE A 191 -4.80 10.29 7.06
N VAL A 192 -5.84 9.57 7.48
CA VAL A 192 -7.23 10.02 7.40
C VAL A 192 -7.79 9.94 8.82
N PRO A 193 -8.20 11.05 9.44
CA PRO A 193 -8.85 11.00 10.74
C PRO A 193 -10.13 10.16 10.64
N GLU A 194 -10.33 9.25 11.58
CA GLU A 194 -11.43 8.28 11.58
C GLU A 194 -12.81 8.95 11.44
N ASN A 195 -13.02 10.03 12.19
CA ASN A 195 -14.25 10.83 12.14
C ASN A 195 -14.46 11.53 10.79
N LEU A 196 -13.43 11.59 9.94
CA LEU A 196 -13.45 12.19 8.62
C LEU A 196 -13.42 11.16 7.48
N ALA A 197 -13.11 9.89 7.78
CA ALA A 197 -13.06 8.82 6.80
C ALA A 197 -14.38 8.62 6.03
N PRO A 198 -15.58 8.75 6.64
CA PRO A 198 -16.85 8.64 5.90
C PRO A 198 -17.06 9.73 4.84
N PHE A 199 -16.33 10.84 4.94
CA PHE A 199 -16.44 12.00 4.06
C PHE A 199 -15.42 11.98 2.92
N LEU A 200 -14.53 10.99 2.89
CA LEU A 200 -13.66 10.78 1.74
C LEU A 200 -14.49 10.42 0.51
N PRO A 201 -14.20 11.01 -0.66
CA PRO A 201 -14.90 10.65 -1.88
C PRO A 201 -14.51 9.21 -2.21
N ARG A 202 -15.50 8.34 -2.43
CA ARG A 202 -15.29 6.94 -2.83
C ARG A 202 -14.61 6.82 -4.20
N THR A 203 -14.65 7.89 -4.99
CA THR A 203 -14.04 7.99 -6.32
C THR A 203 -13.35 9.34 -6.48
N THR A 204 -12.06 9.33 -6.78
CA THR A 204 -11.27 10.51 -7.14
C THR A 204 -11.33 10.78 -8.65
N ASN A 205 -12.52 10.98 -9.18
CA ASN A 205 -12.75 11.02 -10.65
C ASN A 205 -11.88 12.07 -11.36
N TYR A 206 -11.50 13.15 -10.67
CA TYR A 206 -10.67 14.20 -11.25
C TYR A 206 -9.18 14.04 -10.92
N LEU A 207 -8.80 13.56 -9.72
CA LEU A 207 -7.40 13.35 -9.33
C LEU A 207 -6.77 12.09 -9.95
N THR A 208 -7.58 11.13 -10.42
CA THR A 208 -7.10 9.87 -11.02
C THR A 208 -7.40 9.77 -12.52
N GLN A 209 -7.12 10.81 -13.29
CA GLN A 209 -6.98 10.67 -14.75
C GLN A 209 -5.63 10.04 -15.08
N TYR A 210 -5.44 8.78 -14.69
CA TYR A 210 -4.27 8.02 -15.12
C TYR A 210 -4.26 7.95 -16.65
N LYS A 211 -3.12 8.25 -17.27
CA LYS A 211 -2.98 7.93 -18.70
C LYS A 211 -3.10 6.41 -18.82
N PRO A 212 -3.87 5.87 -19.77
CA PRO A 212 -4.00 4.43 -19.97
C PRO A 212 -2.66 3.70 -20.13
N LYS A 213 -1.61 4.42 -20.59
CA LYS A 213 -0.24 3.93 -20.72
C LYS A 213 0.46 3.65 -19.37
N ASP A 214 0.05 4.33 -18.31
CA ASP A 214 0.65 4.22 -16.97
C ASP A 214 -0.06 3.15 -16.11
N LEU A 215 -1.22 2.65 -16.56
CA LEU A 215 -1.94 1.55 -15.95
C LEU A 215 -1.35 0.23 -16.44
N ASN A 216 -0.60 -0.46 -15.57
CA ASN A 216 -0.23 -1.85 -15.82
C ASN A 216 -1.47 -2.74 -15.67
N PHE A 217 -2.21 -2.88 -16.77
CA PHE A 217 -3.46 -3.63 -16.82
C PHE A 217 -3.27 -5.09 -16.37
N TYR A 218 -2.09 -5.67 -16.61
CA TYR A 218 -1.75 -7.02 -16.14
C TYR A 218 -1.59 -7.10 -14.63
N ALA A 219 -1.05 -6.06 -13.98
CA ALA A 219 -0.96 -6.00 -12.52
C ALA A 219 -2.34 -5.81 -11.90
N TYR A 220 -3.17 -4.93 -12.46
CA TYR A 220 -4.54 -4.71 -12.00
C TYR A 220 -5.41 -5.97 -12.16
N ARG A 221 -5.30 -6.66 -13.29
CA ARG A 221 -6.01 -7.92 -13.53
C ARG A 221 -5.58 -8.99 -12.52
N ARG A 222 -4.27 -9.17 -12.30
CA ARG A 222 -3.74 -10.09 -11.27
C ARG A 222 -4.28 -9.77 -9.88
N TYR A 223 -4.34 -8.49 -9.50
CA TYR A 223 -4.90 -8.09 -8.21
C TYR A 223 -6.39 -8.42 -8.10
N LYS A 224 -7.17 -8.16 -9.15
CA LYS A 224 -8.60 -8.47 -9.18
C LYS A 224 -8.85 -9.98 -9.12
N ASP A 225 -8.06 -10.77 -9.84
CA ASP A 225 -8.12 -12.23 -9.84
C ASP A 225 -7.77 -12.77 -8.44
N LEU A 226 -6.71 -12.25 -7.81
CA LEU A 226 -6.32 -12.59 -6.43
C LEU A 226 -7.43 -12.29 -5.42
N LEU A 227 -8.05 -11.10 -5.48
CA LEU A 227 -9.17 -10.75 -4.61
C LEU A 227 -10.37 -11.70 -4.80
N SER A 228 -10.65 -12.09 -6.05
CA SER A 228 -11.73 -13.02 -6.36
C SER A 228 -11.46 -14.42 -5.79
N GLU A 229 -10.23 -14.92 -5.91
CA GLU A 229 -9.80 -16.20 -5.33
C GLU A 229 -9.92 -16.19 -3.80
N ILE A 230 -9.41 -15.13 -3.16
CA ILE A 230 -9.50 -14.93 -1.71
C ILE A 230 -10.97 -14.96 -1.25
N SER A 231 -11.86 -14.24 -1.95
CA SER A 231 -13.29 -14.17 -1.59
C SER A 231 -13.99 -15.54 -1.69
N VAL A 232 -13.64 -16.35 -2.70
CA VAL A 232 -14.17 -17.70 -2.89
C VAL A 232 -13.70 -18.65 -1.79
N ASP A 233 -12.44 -18.53 -1.38
CA ASP A 233 -11.87 -19.38 -0.33
C ASP A 233 -12.46 -19.07 1.06
N TYR A 234 -12.74 -17.79 1.37
CA TYR A 234 -13.46 -17.43 2.59
C TYR A 234 -14.88 -18.04 2.66
N SER A 235 -15.65 -17.96 1.56
CA SER A 235 -17.00 -18.53 1.53
C SER A 235 -16.99 -20.06 1.71
N LYS A 236 -16.02 -20.75 1.09
CA LYS A 236 -15.84 -22.21 1.27
C LYS A 236 -15.42 -22.58 2.69
N MET A 237 -14.55 -21.79 3.33
CA MET A 237 -14.18 -22.02 4.72
C MET A 237 -15.39 -21.87 5.66
N GLU A 238 -16.23 -20.87 5.43
CA GLU A 238 -17.45 -20.65 6.22
C GLU A 238 -18.44 -21.82 6.06
N GLU A 239 -18.64 -22.32 4.83
CA GLU A 239 -19.49 -23.50 4.59
C GLU A 239 -18.95 -24.73 5.33
N LEU A 240 -17.64 -24.97 5.28
CA LEU A 240 -16.99 -26.10 5.95
C LEU A 240 -17.10 -26.00 7.49
N GLN A 241 -16.95 -24.79 8.06
CA GLN A 241 -17.14 -24.57 9.50
C GLN A 241 -18.59 -24.83 9.92
N ASN A 242 -19.56 -24.37 9.13
CA ASN A 242 -20.98 -24.64 9.38
C ASN A 242 -21.31 -26.14 9.32
N ARG A 243 -20.76 -26.87 8.35
CA ARG A 243 -20.89 -28.33 8.27
C ARG A 243 -20.25 -29.04 9.47
N LYS A 244 -19.05 -28.61 9.89
CA LYS A 244 -18.38 -29.15 11.09
C LYS A 244 -19.25 -28.96 12.35
N ALA A 245 -19.80 -27.77 12.55
CA ALA A 245 -20.69 -27.49 13.68
C ALA A 245 -22.00 -28.30 13.62
N GLY A 246 -22.55 -28.53 12.42
CA GLY A 246 -23.68 -29.44 12.20
C GLY A 246 -23.37 -30.86 12.66
N ILE A 247 -22.24 -31.42 12.25
CA ILE A 247 -21.83 -32.78 12.62
C ILE A 247 -21.49 -32.88 14.13
N GLY A 248 -20.89 -31.84 14.71
CA GLY A 248 -20.66 -31.77 16.15
C GLY A 248 -21.95 -31.83 16.96
N ARG A 249 -23.02 -31.17 16.49
CA ARG A 249 -24.36 -31.27 17.11
C ARG A 249 -24.94 -32.67 17.00
N THR A 250 -24.80 -33.34 15.85
CA THR A 250 -25.28 -34.72 15.68
C THR A 250 -24.53 -35.70 16.58
N LEU A 251 -23.21 -35.54 16.76
CA LEU A 251 -22.44 -36.37 17.69
C LEU A 251 -22.88 -36.17 19.15
N LYS A 252 -23.18 -34.92 19.54
CA LYS A 252 -23.70 -34.62 20.88
C LYS A 252 -25.06 -35.28 21.12
N GLN A 253 -25.95 -35.24 20.12
CA GLN A 253 -27.25 -35.92 20.20
C GLN A 253 -27.12 -37.44 20.22
N LEU A 254 -26.21 -38.01 19.42
CA LEU A 254 -25.93 -39.45 19.40
C LEU A 254 -25.49 -39.96 20.78
N ARG A 255 -24.66 -39.18 21.49
CA ARG A 255 -24.24 -39.51 22.86
C ARG A 255 -25.43 -39.51 23.84
N VAL A 256 -26.34 -38.52 23.74
CA VAL A 256 -27.55 -38.47 24.57
C VAL A 256 -28.47 -39.68 24.30
N LEU A 257 -28.64 -40.07 23.02
CA LEU A 257 -29.45 -41.24 22.66
C LEU A 257 -28.85 -42.54 23.22
N TYR A 258 -27.53 -42.66 23.22
CA TYR A 258 -26.85 -43.78 23.86
C TYR A 258 -27.03 -43.78 25.38
N ASP A 259 -26.85 -42.62 26.03
CA ASP A 259 -27.03 -42.48 27.49
C ASP A 259 -28.46 -42.81 27.94
N ASN A 260 -29.45 -42.61 27.07
CA ASN A 260 -30.85 -42.96 27.30
C ASN A 260 -31.21 -44.43 26.96
N ASN A 261 -30.24 -45.23 26.49
CA ASN A 261 -30.46 -46.58 25.92
C ASN A 261 -31.40 -46.62 24.70
N ASP A 262 -31.54 -45.51 23.96
CA ASP A 262 -32.36 -45.45 22.73
C ASP A 262 -31.65 -46.09 21.52
N VAL A 263 -30.33 -46.33 21.61
CA VAL A 263 -29.48 -46.89 20.55
C VAL A 263 -28.54 -47.93 21.14
N ASP A 264 -28.40 -49.08 20.48
CA ASP A 264 -27.48 -50.14 20.89
C ASP A 264 -26.01 -49.73 20.71
N ILE A 265 -25.11 -50.32 21.49
CA ILE A 265 -23.68 -50.02 21.49
C ILE A 265 -23.04 -50.26 20.12
N SER A 266 -23.53 -51.25 19.37
CA SER A 266 -23.05 -51.57 18.02
C SER A 266 -23.36 -50.45 17.02
N GLU A 267 -24.59 -49.97 17.02
CA GLU A 267 -25.07 -48.90 16.14
C GLU A 267 -24.49 -47.54 16.53
N PHE A 268 -24.38 -47.29 17.84
CA PHE A 268 -23.71 -46.10 18.37
C PHE A 268 -22.27 -46.01 17.90
N THR A 269 -21.48 -47.09 18.05
CA THR A 269 -20.06 -47.12 17.69
C THR A 269 -19.86 -46.84 16.20
N HIS A 270 -20.66 -47.50 15.34
CA HIS A 270 -20.59 -47.30 13.88
C HIS A 270 -20.94 -45.87 13.47
N LEU A 271 -22.02 -45.29 14.02
CA LEU A 271 -22.41 -43.91 13.71
C LEU A 271 -21.40 -42.89 14.26
N PHE A 272 -20.89 -43.11 15.46
CA PHE A 272 -19.89 -42.26 16.09
C PHE A 272 -18.59 -42.20 15.27
N GLU A 273 -18.08 -43.35 14.82
CA GLU A 273 -16.90 -43.41 13.94
C GLU A 273 -17.13 -42.72 12.61
N LYS A 274 -18.29 -42.96 11.97
CA LYS A 274 -18.67 -42.34 10.69
C LYS A 274 -18.74 -40.82 10.75
N TYR A 275 -19.30 -40.25 11.82
CA TYR A 275 -19.37 -38.80 11.98
C TYR A 275 -18.04 -38.19 12.44
N SER A 276 -17.26 -38.92 13.24
CA SER A 276 -15.93 -38.48 13.67
C SER A 276 -14.94 -38.41 12.49
N THR A 277 -14.94 -39.40 11.59
CA THR A 277 -14.15 -39.35 10.34
C THR A 277 -14.56 -38.21 9.41
N LYS A 278 -15.86 -37.85 9.39
CA LYS A 278 -16.35 -36.67 8.65
C LYS A 278 -15.85 -35.35 9.24
N ILE A 279 -15.66 -35.25 10.55
CA ILE A 279 -15.08 -34.05 11.18
C ILE A 279 -13.61 -33.91 10.76
N VAL A 280 -12.83 -34.99 10.86
CA VAL A 280 -11.40 -34.99 10.50
C VAL A 280 -11.20 -34.62 9.02
N THR A 281 -12.06 -35.10 8.12
CA THR A 281 -11.98 -34.73 6.70
C THR A 281 -12.29 -33.26 6.44
N ILE A 282 -13.24 -32.67 7.17
CA ILE A 282 -13.56 -31.24 7.09
C ILE A 282 -12.43 -30.38 7.69
N GLU A 283 -11.83 -30.80 8.81
CA GLU A 283 -10.68 -30.11 9.41
C GLU A 283 -9.48 -30.07 8.46
N ASN A 284 -9.16 -31.20 7.83
CA ASN A 284 -8.12 -31.29 6.81
C ASN A 284 -8.41 -30.40 5.59
N ALA A 285 -9.68 -30.25 5.19
CA ALA A 285 -10.07 -29.37 4.09
C ALA A 285 -9.92 -27.88 4.48
N ILE A 286 -10.27 -27.50 5.70
CA ILE A 286 -10.07 -26.14 6.24
C ILE A 286 -8.57 -25.81 6.33
N GLU A 287 -7.75 -26.74 6.80
CA GLU A 287 -6.30 -26.53 6.92
C GLU A 287 -5.63 -26.31 5.55
N LYS A 288 -6.07 -27.07 4.53
CA LYS A 288 -5.61 -26.88 3.14
C LYS A 288 -6.02 -25.54 2.53
N LEU A 289 -7.13 -24.96 2.97
CA LEU A 289 -7.57 -23.62 2.54
C LEU A 289 -6.80 -22.51 3.28
N LYS A 290 -6.41 -22.72 4.54
CA LYS A 290 -5.60 -21.75 5.31
C LYS A 290 -4.14 -21.66 4.87
N ASN A 291 -3.56 -22.77 4.41
CA ASN A 291 -2.14 -22.86 4.03
C ASN A 291 -1.97 -23.29 2.56
N PRO A 292 -2.14 -22.38 1.59
CA PRO A 292 -2.06 -22.68 0.16
C PRO A 292 -0.65 -23.09 -0.32
N GLU A 293 0.42 -22.83 0.45
CA GLU A 293 1.79 -23.19 0.07
C GLU A 293 2.00 -24.71 -0.15
N LYS A 294 1.23 -25.56 0.53
CA LYS A 294 1.23 -27.03 0.32
C LYS A 294 0.62 -27.47 -1.03
N LYS A 295 -0.14 -26.62 -1.74
CA LYS A 295 -0.64 -26.93 -3.10
C LYS A 295 0.47 -26.88 -4.16
N SER A 296 1.48 -26.03 -3.97
CA SER A 296 2.50 -25.77 -4.99
C SER A 296 3.47 -26.95 -5.19
N ILE A 297 3.72 -27.73 -4.12
CA ILE A 297 4.65 -28.86 -4.12
C ILE A 297 4.01 -30.10 -4.78
N ILE A 298 2.72 -30.33 -4.53
CA ILE A 298 1.99 -31.49 -5.07
C ILE A 298 1.68 -31.31 -6.56
N ASN A 299 1.33 -30.09 -7.01
CA ASN A 299 1.08 -29.82 -8.43
C ASN A 299 2.37 -29.92 -9.28
N LYS A 300 3.55 -29.56 -8.74
CA LYS A 300 4.82 -29.76 -9.45
C LYS A 300 5.16 -31.24 -9.61
N GLN A 301 4.94 -32.07 -8.58
CA GLN A 301 5.19 -33.51 -8.64
C GLN A 301 4.26 -34.24 -9.62
N GLN A 302 2.97 -33.88 -9.67
CA GLN A 302 2.01 -34.49 -10.63
C GLN A 302 2.26 -34.09 -12.09
N ILE A 303 2.82 -32.90 -12.33
CA ILE A 303 3.21 -32.44 -13.68
C ILE A 303 4.49 -33.15 -14.17
N GLU A 304 5.41 -33.53 -13.26
CA GLU A 304 6.59 -34.32 -13.59
C GLU A 304 6.26 -35.80 -13.86
N GLU A 305 5.36 -36.41 -13.08
CA GLU A 305 4.91 -37.79 -13.32
C GLU A 305 4.11 -37.97 -14.61
N THR A 306 3.35 -36.95 -15.04
CA THR A 306 2.63 -36.98 -16.33
C THR A 306 3.54 -36.75 -17.54
N LYS A 307 4.69 -36.09 -17.34
CA LYS A 307 5.74 -35.98 -18.38
C LYS A 307 6.58 -37.24 -18.49
N SER A 308 6.86 -37.97 -17.40
CA SER A 308 7.62 -39.22 -17.47
C SER A 308 6.82 -40.34 -18.15
N LYS A 309 5.51 -40.46 -17.89
CA LYS A 309 4.64 -41.44 -18.55
C LYS A 309 4.46 -41.22 -20.06
N LYS A 310 4.49 -39.97 -20.53
CA LYS A 310 4.40 -39.66 -21.98
C LYS A 310 5.68 -40.00 -22.76
N ASN A 311 6.83 -40.13 -22.09
CA ASN A 311 8.09 -40.50 -22.73
C ASN A 311 8.29 -42.02 -22.81
N THR A 312 7.65 -42.81 -21.95
CA THR A 312 7.70 -44.28 -22.00
C THR A 312 6.83 -44.86 -23.12
N ASP A 313 5.73 -44.20 -23.51
CA ASP A 313 4.81 -44.70 -24.53
C ASP A 313 5.25 -44.42 -25.99
N LYS A 314 6.45 -43.83 -26.21
CA LYS A 314 6.99 -43.53 -27.55
C LYS A 314 8.11 -44.46 -28.00
N ILE A 315 8.48 -45.47 -27.23
CA ILE A 315 9.52 -46.44 -27.61
C ILE A 315 8.92 -47.84 -27.49
N ILE A 316 8.22 -48.28 -28.54
CA ILE A 316 8.23 -49.65 -29.09
C ILE A 316 7.63 -49.51 -30.50
N ILE A 317 8.51 -49.47 -31.51
CA ILE A 317 8.23 -50.02 -32.83
C ILE A 317 9.52 -50.74 -33.22
N VAL A 318 9.48 -52.08 -33.22
CA VAL A 318 10.31 -52.94 -34.07
C VAL A 318 9.35 -53.68 -34.97
#